data_AF-A0A329VTD7-F1
#
_entry.id   AF-A0A329VTD7-F1
#
_cell.length_a   1.000
_cell.length_b   1.000
_cell.length_c   1.000
_cell.angle_alpha   90.00
_cell.angle_beta   90.00
_cell.angle_gamma   90.00
#
_symmetry.space_group_name_H-M   'P 1'
#
loop_
_entity.id
_entity.type
_entity.pdbx_description
1 polymer ?
#
loop_
_entity_poly.entity_id
_entity_poly.type
_entity_poly.pdbx_seq_one_letter_code
_entity_poly.pdbx_strand_id
1 'polypeptide(L)'
;MRGFFYLVFFMTLAGVPFIEVNAGAFVTPIDMYQSGSDTRVVLQVVDWTENDTDRNPCYESVFCYVGPDVKYRIAPVNPGMYGSCVLDNHCLRISQFKTRKEVAREYKKAFPLPYRAEFLLRSPEADCIGLFYILHQPDPHRSDAQQWPGSVCGKVPSVKQSCSLSLPSVIDHGNLGQENLNGNKKTITGNVQCTLPANLTLYTKSSTGEKFIYLNPEKTLYSDVDINGSNAWNGVPITVSGNNLYSFSFSSKLQSLGKVDAGAYSGDVIVIMAFN
;
A
#
# COMPACT_ATOMS: atom_id res chain seq x y z
N MET A 1 -5.65 41.39 56.39
CA MET A 1 -6.04 41.15 54.99
C MET A 1 -4.78 40.92 54.17
N ARG A 2 -4.47 39.66 53.84
CA ARG A 2 -3.41 39.30 52.89
C ARG A 2 -4.02 38.27 51.94
N GLY A 3 -4.29 38.71 50.71
CA GLY A 3 -4.96 37.92 49.68
C GLY A 3 -4.03 36.86 49.10
N PHE A 4 -4.54 35.64 49.00
CA PHE A 4 -3.98 34.57 48.19
C PHE A 4 -4.25 34.88 46.71
N PHE A 5 -3.21 35.09 45.91
CA PHE A 5 -3.31 35.06 44.45
C PHE A 5 -3.04 33.64 43.97
N TYR A 6 -4.05 32.95 43.47
CA TYR A 6 -3.88 31.74 42.68
C TYR A 6 -3.60 32.14 41.23
N LEU A 7 -2.41 31.80 40.73
CA LEU A 7 -2.08 31.91 39.30
C LEU A 7 -2.51 30.60 38.64
N VAL A 8 -3.65 30.59 37.95
CA VAL A 8 -4.08 29.46 37.12
C VAL A 8 -3.39 29.60 35.76
N PHE A 9 -2.39 28.75 35.52
CA PHE A 9 -1.70 28.69 34.23
C PHE A 9 -2.51 27.78 33.29
N PHE A 10 -3.31 28.38 32.39
CA PHE A 10 -3.87 27.64 31.26
C PHE A 10 -2.76 27.41 30.24
N MET A 11 -2.07 26.28 30.36
CA MET A 11 -1.20 25.79 29.31
C MET A 11 -2.10 25.20 28.22
N THR A 12 -2.44 26.02 27.22
CA THR A 12 -3.00 25.51 25.98
C THR A 12 -1.97 24.60 25.34
N LEU A 13 -2.16 23.27 25.43
CA LEU A 13 -1.51 22.34 24.53
C LEU A 13 -1.96 22.72 23.12
N ALA A 14 -1.13 23.51 22.42
CA ALA A 14 -1.20 23.60 20.98
C ALA A 14 -1.08 22.18 20.46
N GLY A 15 -2.18 21.66 19.92
CA GLY A 15 -2.25 20.33 19.33
C GLY A 15 -1.07 20.18 18.39
N VAL A 16 -0.20 19.22 18.69
CA VAL A 16 0.80 18.76 17.75
C VAL A 16 0.01 18.37 16.51
N PRO A 17 0.22 19.03 15.35
CA PRO A 17 -0.46 18.62 14.14
C PRO A 17 -0.13 17.15 13.95
N PHE A 18 -1.18 16.33 13.81
CA PHE A 18 -1.06 14.94 13.44
C PHE A 18 -0.10 14.88 12.25
N ILE A 19 1.08 14.31 12.46
CA ILE A 19 1.99 13.99 11.36
C ILE A 19 1.26 12.89 10.61
N GLU A 20 0.61 13.25 9.49
CA GLU A 20 0.03 12.25 8.60
C GLU A 20 1.14 11.29 8.19
N VAL A 21 0.92 10.03 8.52
CA VAL A 21 1.84 8.92 8.32
C VAL A 21 2.01 8.72 6.80
N ASN A 22 3.18 9.09 6.29
CA ASN A 22 3.71 8.84 4.95
C ASN A 22 2.85 9.34 3.77
N ALA A 23 3.00 10.61 3.37
CA ALA A 23 2.51 11.10 2.08
C ALA A 23 3.22 10.37 0.91
N GLY A 24 2.45 9.67 0.09
CA GLY A 24 2.94 8.88 -1.03
C GLY A 24 1.91 7.94 -1.62
N ALA A 25 2.22 7.37 -2.79
CA ALA A 25 1.41 6.36 -3.44
C ALA A 25 2.00 4.97 -3.21
N PHE A 26 1.18 4.05 -2.68
CA PHE A 26 1.57 2.65 -2.47
C PHE A 26 1.04 1.79 -3.63
N VAL A 27 1.97 1.24 -4.41
CA VAL A 27 1.67 0.43 -5.59
C VAL A 27 2.37 -0.92 -5.45
N THR A 28 1.63 -2.01 -5.67
CA THR A 28 2.16 -3.38 -5.57
C THR A 28 1.97 -4.14 -6.88
N PRO A 29 2.98 -4.89 -7.35
CA PRO A 29 2.82 -5.74 -8.51
C PRO A 29 2.00 -6.97 -8.13
N ILE A 30 1.16 -7.42 -9.06
CA ILE A 30 0.40 -8.66 -8.94
C ILE A 30 1.02 -9.72 -9.85
N ASP A 31 1.26 -9.38 -11.12
CA ASP A 31 1.74 -10.33 -12.12
C ASP A 31 2.53 -9.63 -13.24
N MET A 32 3.39 -10.39 -13.92
CA MET A 32 3.99 -10.00 -15.19
C MET A 32 4.11 -11.22 -16.11
N TYR A 33 3.43 -11.16 -17.24
CA TYR A 33 3.26 -12.31 -18.13
C TYR A 33 3.44 -11.94 -19.60
N GLN A 34 3.68 -12.95 -20.43
CA GLN A 34 3.80 -12.80 -21.89
C GLN A 34 2.52 -13.25 -22.58
N SER A 35 2.04 -12.45 -23.52
CA SER A 35 0.96 -12.77 -24.45
C SER A 35 1.50 -12.66 -25.87
N GLY A 36 1.98 -13.77 -26.44
CA GLY A 36 2.71 -13.75 -27.70
C GLY A 36 4.08 -13.07 -27.53
N SER A 37 4.35 -12.03 -28.33
CA SER A 37 5.54 -11.17 -28.19
C SER A 37 5.40 -10.11 -27.10
N ASP A 38 4.18 -9.85 -26.65
CA ASP A 38 3.87 -8.73 -25.78
C ASP A 38 4.09 -9.10 -24.32
N THR A 39 4.69 -8.20 -23.56
CA THR A 39 4.80 -8.35 -22.10
C THR A 39 3.80 -7.43 -21.43
N ARG A 40 2.92 -7.99 -20.58
CA ARG A 40 1.92 -7.24 -19.81
C ARG A 40 2.25 -7.32 -18.33
N VAL A 41 1.96 -6.24 -17.61
CA VAL A 41 2.04 -6.18 -16.16
C VAL A 41 0.66 -5.98 -15.57
N VAL A 42 0.39 -6.65 -14.46
CA VAL A 42 -0.76 -6.41 -13.60
C VAL A 42 -0.26 -5.85 -12.28
N LEU A 43 -0.82 -4.73 -11.86
CA LEU A 43 -0.50 -4.10 -10.58
C LEU A 43 -1.74 -3.57 -9.89
N GLN A 44 -1.56 -3.17 -8.64
CA GLN A 44 -2.60 -2.54 -7.85
C GLN A 44 -2.08 -1.29 -7.16
N VAL A 45 -2.73 -0.16 -7.40
CA VAL A 45 -2.60 1.04 -6.57
C VAL A 45 -3.44 0.76 -5.32
N VAL A 46 -2.78 0.55 -4.19
CA VAL A 46 -3.42 0.09 -2.96
C VAL A 46 -3.96 1.28 -2.18
N ASP A 47 -3.14 2.33 -2.05
CA ASP A 47 -3.47 3.54 -1.31
C ASP A 47 -2.64 4.72 -1.86
N TRP A 48 -3.16 5.94 -1.67
CA TRP A 48 -2.47 7.17 -2.04
C TRP A 48 -2.94 8.34 -1.17
N THR A 49 -2.04 8.81 -0.33
CA THR A 49 -2.19 9.95 0.58
C THR A 49 -1.16 11.03 0.25
N GLU A 50 -1.50 12.29 0.49
CA GLU A 50 -0.68 13.43 0.08
C GLU A 50 -0.87 14.60 1.04
N ASN A 51 0.22 15.33 1.32
CA ASN A 51 0.15 16.53 2.16
C ASN A 51 -0.54 17.67 1.40
N ASP A 52 -1.26 18.51 2.14
CA ASP A 52 -2.04 19.63 1.61
C ASP A 52 -1.18 20.71 0.94
N THR A 53 0.07 20.83 1.38
CA THR A 53 1.00 21.87 0.93
C THR A 53 1.90 21.44 -0.22
N ASP A 54 2.00 20.14 -0.50
CA ASP A 54 2.92 19.63 -1.49
C ASP A 54 2.45 20.00 -2.90
N ARG A 55 3.30 20.70 -3.65
CA ARG A 55 2.95 21.21 -4.99
C ARG A 55 2.96 20.08 -6.03
N ASN A 56 1.97 20.09 -6.92
CA ASN A 56 2.00 19.24 -8.11
C ASN A 56 3.22 19.63 -8.99
N PRO A 57 4.16 18.71 -9.28
CA PRO A 57 5.38 19.00 -10.04
C PRO A 57 5.16 19.59 -11.43
N CYS A 58 3.97 19.42 -12.00
CA CYS A 58 3.65 19.80 -13.37
C CYS A 58 2.41 20.71 -13.48
N TYR A 59 2.07 21.41 -12.39
CA TYR A 59 1.02 22.41 -12.40
C TYR A 59 1.29 23.48 -13.48
N GLU A 60 0.25 23.85 -14.23
CA GLU A 60 0.29 24.84 -15.34
C GLU A 60 1.10 24.41 -16.57
N SER A 61 1.66 23.20 -16.60
CA SER A 61 2.24 22.64 -17.82
C SER A 61 1.17 22.40 -18.90
N VAL A 62 1.52 22.60 -20.18
CA VAL A 62 0.60 22.38 -21.32
C VAL A 62 0.01 20.96 -21.28
N PHE A 63 0.87 19.99 -21.04
CA PHE A 63 0.51 18.60 -20.80
C PHE A 63 1.02 18.18 -19.43
N CYS A 64 0.18 17.47 -18.70
CA CYS A 64 0.66 16.64 -17.61
C CYS A 64 -0.31 15.50 -17.36
N TYR A 65 0.21 14.28 -17.39
CA TYR A 65 -0.55 13.06 -17.09
C TYR A 65 0.11 12.32 -15.95
N VAL A 66 -0.68 11.68 -15.09
CA VAL A 66 -0.20 10.78 -14.03
C VAL A 66 -0.91 9.44 -14.11
N GLY A 67 -0.20 8.37 -13.83
CA GLY A 67 -0.75 7.03 -13.81
C GLY A 67 0.30 5.97 -13.48
N PRO A 68 -0.10 4.70 -13.39
CA PRO A 68 0.81 3.62 -13.09
C PRO A 68 1.69 3.31 -14.31
N ASP A 69 2.98 3.05 -14.08
CA ASP A 69 3.89 2.51 -15.08
C ASP A 69 5.09 1.83 -14.37
N VAL A 70 6.11 1.45 -15.14
CA VAL A 70 7.32 0.78 -14.65
C VAL A 70 8.58 1.56 -15.00
N LYS A 71 9.55 1.54 -14.09
CA LYS A 71 10.96 1.80 -14.44
C LYS A 71 11.55 0.54 -15.03
N TYR A 72 12.41 0.69 -16.02
CA TYR A 72 13.14 -0.41 -16.63
C TYR A 72 14.57 -0.47 -16.10
N ARG A 73 15.13 -1.69 -16.05
CA ARG A 73 16.52 -1.94 -15.62
C ARG A 73 17.54 -1.38 -16.60
N ILE A 74 17.20 -1.39 -17.88
CA ILE A 74 18.06 -1.00 -19.00
C ILE A 74 17.40 0.11 -19.79
N ALA A 75 18.18 0.77 -20.66
CA ALA A 75 17.68 1.84 -21.51
C ALA A 75 16.52 1.35 -22.41
N PRO A 76 15.40 2.09 -22.48
CA PRO A 76 15.13 3.33 -21.74
C PRO A 76 14.75 3.07 -20.28
N VAL A 77 15.44 3.70 -19.33
CA VAL A 77 15.22 3.50 -17.88
C VAL A 77 13.86 4.03 -17.42
N ASN A 78 13.44 5.17 -17.97
CA ASN A 78 12.18 5.82 -17.61
C ASN A 78 11.04 5.37 -18.54
N PRO A 79 9.81 5.27 -18.01
CA PRO A 79 8.65 4.91 -18.83
C PRO A 79 8.27 5.98 -19.85
N GLY A 80 7.56 5.56 -20.89
CA GLY A 80 6.90 6.44 -21.84
C GLY A 80 5.40 6.63 -21.58
N MET A 81 4.81 5.83 -20.68
CA MET A 81 3.39 5.89 -20.29
C MET A 81 2.37 5.63 -21.40
N TYR A 82 2.80 5.22 -22.60
CA TYR A 82 1.89 4.94 -23.71
C TYR A 82 0.97 3.74 -23.45
N GLY A 83 1.52 2.62 -22.97
CA GLY A 83 0.74 1.43 -22.65
C GLY A 83 -0.32 1.73 -21.59
N SER A 84 0.10 2.27 -20.46
CA SER A 84 -0.82 2.58 -19.36
C SER A 84 -1.78 3.72 -19.65
N CYS A 85 -1.35 4.83 -20.25
CA CYS A 85 -2.22 6.00 -20.45
C CYS A 85 -3.09 5.94 -21.70
N VAL A 86 -2.57 5.41 -22.82
CA VAL A 86 -3.24 5.52 -24.13
C VAL A 86 -3.93 4.23 -24.51
N LEU A 87 -3.25 3.09 -24.38
CA LEU A 87 -3.82 1.80 -24.77
C LEU A 87 -4.86 1.32 -23.75
N ASP A 88 -4.53 1.40 -22.46
CA ASP A 88 -5.34 0.81 -21.39
C ASP A 88 -6.04 1.87 -20.48
N ASN A 89 -5.83 3.18 -20.75
CA ASN A 89 -6.55 4.31 -20.14
C ASN A 89 -6.50 4.38 -18.58
N HIS A 90 -5.33 4.16 -18.00
CA HIS A 90 -5.08 4.19 -16.55
C HIS A 90 -4.52 5.52 -16.03
N CYS A 91 -4.56 6.59 -16.84
CA CYS A 91 -3.96 7.88 -16.49
C CYS A 91 -4.97 9.02 -16.41
N LEU A 92 -4.64 10.02 -15.60
CA LEU A 92 -5.41 11.25 -15.45
C LEU A 92 -4.59 12.45 -15.91
N ARG A 93 -5.20 13.39 -16.62
CA ARG A 93 -4.60 14.70 -16.90
C ARG A 93 -4.70 15.60 -15.66
N ILE A 94 -3.57 16.15 -15.22
CA ILE A 94 -3.45 16.77 -13.89
C ILE A 94 -2.84 18.17 -13.87
N SER A 95 -2.53 18.77 -15.03
CA SER A 95 -1.89 20.09 -15.07
C SER A 95 -2.73 21.22 -14.45
N GLN A 96 -4.03 21.02 -14.31
CA GLN A 96 -4.98 21.96 -13.69
C GLN A 96 -4.98 21.93 -12.15
N PHE A 97 -4.39 20.90 -11.52
CA PHE A 97 -4.41 20.74 -10.07
C PHE A 97 -3.13 21.28 -9.46
N LYS A 98 -3.27 22.16 -8.46
CA LYS A 98 -2.14 22.90 -7.88
C LYS A 98 -1.36 22.05 -6.90
N THR A 99 -2.05 21.22 -6.12
CA THR A 99 -1.43 20.41 -5.06
C THR A 99 -1.45 18.92 -5.39
N ARG A 100 -0.49 18.17 -4.82
CA ARG A 100 -0.47 16.70 -4.91
C ARG A 100 -1.72 16.09 -4.27
N LYS A 101 -2.26 16.69 -3.20
CA LYS A 101 -3.51 16.27 -2.57
C LYS A 101 -4.72 16.40 -3.50
N GLU A 102 -4.81 17.47 -4.27
CA GLU A 102 -5.85 17.61 -5.30
C GLU A 102 -5.71 16.53 -6.37
N VAL A 103 -4.48 16.29 -6.85
CA VAL A 103 -4.20 15.21 -7.81
C VAL A 103 -4.64 13.85 -7.28
N ALA A 104 -4.21 13.47 -6.08
CA ALA A 104 -4.58 12.19 -5.47
C ALA A 104 -6.09 12.08 -5.27
N ARG A 105 -6.76 13.16 -4.85
CA ARG A 105 -8.23 13.18 -4.70
C ARG A 105 -8.94 12.93 -6.02
N GLU A 106 -8.56 13.61 -7.09
CA GLU A 106 -9.21 13.46 -8.39
C GLU A 106 -8.84 12.13 -9.06
N TYR A 107 -7.62 11.63 -8.87
CA TYR A 107 -7.24 10.29 -9.29
C TYR A 107 -8.13 9.24 -8.63
N LYS A 108 -8.35 9.32 -7.31
CA LYS A 108 -9.22 8.39 -6.57
C LYS A 108 -10.70 8.45 -6.99
N LYS A 109 -11.16 9.55 -7.56
CA LYS A 109 -12.50 9.63 -8.16
C LYS A 109 -12.58 8.91 -9.50
N ALA A 110 -11.54 9.05 -10.34
CA ALA A 110 -11.46 8.37 -11.63
C ALA A 110 -11.16 6.87 -11.48
N PHE A 111 -10.33 6.52 -10.51
CA PHE A 111 -9.82 5.18 -10.24
C PHE A 111 -9.95 4.86 -8.74
N PRO A 112 -11.13 4.41 -8.28
CA PRO A 112 -11.37 4.10 -6.87
C PRO A 112 -10.39 3.05 -6.34
N LEU A 113 -9.78 3.34 -5.19
CA LEU A 113 -8.78 2.46 -4.57
C LEU A 113 -9.42 1.40 -3.66
N PRO A 114 -8.83 0.19 -3.57
CA PRO A 114 -7.68 -0.26 -4.34
C PRO A 114 -8.00 -0.43 -5.83
N TYR A 115 -7.15 0.08 -6.71
CA TYR A 115 -7.36 0.07 -8.15
C TYR A 115 -6.39 -0.88 -8.85
N ARG A 116 -6.93 -1.83 -9.60
CA ARG A 116 -6.15 -2.78 -10.41
C ARG A 116 -5.95 -2.23 -11.83
N ALA A 117 -4.70 -2.14 -12.27
CA ALA A 117 -4.34 -1.72 -13.62
C ALA A 117 -3.59 -2.86 -14.32
N GLU A 118 -3.85 -3.01 -15.62
CA GLU A 118 -3.18 -3.97 -16.47
C GLU A 118 -2.82 -3.31 -17.80
N PHE A 119 -1.54 -3.32 -18.16
CA PHE A 119 -1.11 -2.64 -19.37
C PHE A 119 0.11 -3.28 -20.03
N LEU A 120 0.27 -2.95 -21.31
CA LEU A 120 1.41 -3.36 -22.13
C LEU A 120 2.70 -2.64 -21.68
N LEU A 121 3.77 -3.40 -21.49
CA LEU A 121 5.10 -2.88 -21.27
C LEU A 121 5.84 -2.71 -22.60
N ARG A 122 6.70 -1.68 -22.67
CA ARG A 122 7.65 -1.52 -23.77
C ARG A 122 8.70 -2.64 -23.80
N SER A 123 9.08 -3.16 -22.64
CA SER A 123 10.15 -4.13 -22.47
C SER A 123 9.87 -5.07 -21.29
N PRO A 124 10.32 -6.33 -21.36
CA PRO A 124 10.20 -7.28 -20.24
C PRO A 124 11.11 -6.98 -19.04
N GLU A 125 12.10 -6.10 -19.18
CA GLU A 125 13.10 -5.76 -18.16
C GLU A 125 12.60 -4.69 -17.18
N ALA A 126 11.35 -4.79 -16.73
CA ALA A 126 10.83 -3.93 -15.67
C ALA A 126 11.60 -4.17 -14.36
N ASP A 127 12.01 -3.09 -13.72
CA ASP A 127 12.70 -3.11 -12.43
C ASP A 127 11.72 -2.92 -11.28
N CYS A 128 10.92 -1.86 -11.36
CA CYS A 128 9.90 -1.55 -10.36
C CYS A 128 8.68 -0.88 -10.97
N ILE A 129 7.56 -0.96 -10.27
CA ILE A 129 6.31 -0.28 -10.59
C ILE A 129 6.06 0.89 -9.64
N GLY A 130 5.30 1.87 -10.10
CA GLY A 130 4.88 3.01 -9.28
C GLY A 130 3.93 3.91 -10.06
N LEU A 131 3.58 5.04 -9.47
CA LEU A 131 2.98 6.16 -10.20
C LEU A 131 4.07 7.02 -10.82
N PHE A 132 3.83 7.42 -12.06
CA PHE A 132 4.70 8.26 -12.87
C PHE A 132 3.90 9.42 -13.44
N TYR A 133 4.59 10.49 -13.82
CA TYR A 133 4.01 11.61 -14.55
C TYR A 133 4.87 12.02 -15.74
N ILE A 134 4.24 12.57 -16.77
CA ILE A 134 4.89 12.98 -18.02
C ILE A 134 4.40 14.35 -18.46
N LEU A 135 5.29 15.15 -19.05
CA LEU A 135 5.05 16.57 -19.40
C LEU A 135 4.68 16.79 -20.87
N HIS A 136 4.37 15.72 -21.59
CA HIS A 136 3.90 15.74 -22.97
C HIS A 136 2.77 14.72 -23.14
N GLN A 137 2.16 14.64 -24.32
CA GLN A 137 1.19 13.57 -24.61
C GLN A 137 1.91 12.22 -24.58
N PRO A 138 1.43 11.20 -23.84
CA PRO A 138 2.09 9.90 -23.78
C PRO A 138 2.23 9.30 -25.18
N ASP A 139 3.43 8.81 -25.52
CA ASP A 139 3.75 8.30 -26.86
C ASP A 139 4.75 7.13 -26.78
N PRO A 140 4.78 6.24 -27.80
CA PRO A 140 5.56 5.01 -27.74
C PRO A 140 7.06 5.22 -27.99
N HIS A 141 7.52 6.44 -28.30
CA HIS A 141 8.91 6.72 -28.68
C HIS A 141 9.68 7.53 -27.64
N ARG A 142 8.99 8.26 -26.76
CA ARG A 142 9.60 8.99 -25.65
C ARG A 142 9.57 8.18 -24.36
N SER A 143 10.56 8.42 -23.50
CA SER A 143 10.81 7.63 -22.30
C SER A 143 11.48 8.51 -21.24
N ASP A 144 10.76 9.53 -20.83
CA ASP A 144 11.22 10.59 -19.91
C ASP A 144 10.22 10.83 -18.77
N ALA A 145 9.23 9.94 -18.60
CA ALA A 145 8.30 10.04 -17.49
C ALA A 145 9.05 9.92 -16.16
N GLN A 146 8.68 10.78 -15.23
CA GLN A 146 9.31 10.88 -13.93
C GLN A 146 8.44 10.19 -12.89
N GLN A 147 9.07 9.53 -11.93
CA GLN A 147 8.33 8.93 -10.82
C GLN A 147 7.61 10.03 -10.04
N TRP A 148 6.34 9.79 -9.73
CA TRP A 148 5.56 10.70 -8.91
C TRP A 148 6.22 10.84 -7.53
N PRO A 149 6.40 12.06 -7.00
CA PRO A 149 7.01 12.24 -5.69
C PRO A 149 6.30 11.42 -4.61
N GLY A 150 7.06 10.73 -3.77
CA GLY A 150 6.51 9.86 -2.72
C GLY A 150 5.87 8.55 -3.21
N SER A 151 5.77 8.29 -4.53
CA SER A 151 5.37 6.96 -5.01
C SER A 151 6.42 5.93 -4.64
N VAL A 152 6.01 4.77 -4.16
CA VAL A 152 6.91 3.62 -4.04
C VAL A 152 7.32 3.10 -5.42
N CYS A 153 8.52 2.55 -5.48
CA CYS A 153 9.08 1.81 -6.61
C CYS A 153 9.11 0.34 -6.18
N GLY A 154 7.95 -0.32 -6.27
CA GLY A 154 7.78 -1.70 -5.84
C GLY A 154 8.42 -2.65 -6.86
N LYS A 155 9.37 -3.48 -6.44
CA LYS A 155 10.08 -4.42 -7.34
C LYS A 155 9.12 -5.31 -8.10
N VAL A 156 9.25 -5.35 -9.43
CA VAL A 156 8.43 -6.20 -10.28
C VAL A 156 8.99 -7.63 -10.29
N PRO A 157 8.13 -8.67 -10.26
CA PRO A 157 8.55 -10.02 -10.60
C PRO A 157 9.25 -10.09 -11.96
N SER A 158 10.04 -11.12 -12.24
CA SER A 158 10.53 -11.39 -13.60
C SER A 158 9.40 -11.87 -14.52
N VAL A 159 9.60 -11.78 -15.85
CA VAL A 159 8.63 -12.38 -16.79
C VAL A 159 8.53 -13.88 -16.52
N LYS A 160 7.30 -14.41 -16.45
CA LYS A 160 6.96 -15.80 -16.03
C LYS A 160 7.00 -16.04 -14.52
N GLN A 161 7.20 -15.00 -13.71
CA GLN A 161 7.07 -15.08 -12.26
C GLN A 161 5.71 -14.49 -11.84
N SER A 162 4.83 -15.36 -11.36
CA SER A 162 3.58 -14.98 -10.71
C SER A 162 3.57 -15.60 -9.32
N CYS A 163 3.04 -14.88 -8.34
CA CYS A 163 2.90 -15.38 -6.98
C CYS A 163 1.47 -15.14 -6.49
N SER A 164 0.86 -16.17 -5.89
CA SER A 164 -0.44 -16.08 -5.25
C SER A 164 -0.28 -16.15 -3.73
N LEU A 165 -1.03 -15.30 -3.03
CA LEU A 165 -1.17 -15.33 -1.58
C LEU A 165 -2.61 -15.75 -1.26
N SER A 166 -2.77 -16.78 -0.44
CA SER A 166 -4.07 -17.29 0.01
C SER A 166 -4.10 -17.37 1.54
N LEU A 167 -5.17 -16.84 2.13
CA LEU A 167 -5.40 -16.84 3.57
C LEU A 167 -6.92 -16.87 3.82
N PRO A 168 -7.41 -17.56 4.86
CA PRO A 168 -8.78 -17.38 5.34
C PRO A 168 -9.13 -15.91 5.53
N SER A 169 -10.33 -15.51 5.13
CA SER A 169 -10.78 -14.11 5.18
C SER A 169 -11.13 -13.63 6.59
N VAL A 170 -11.27 -14.53 7.56
CA VAL A 170 -11.70 -14.22 8.93
C VAL A 170 -10.83 -14.96 9.94
N ILE A 171 -10.43 -14.26 11.00
CA ILE A 171 -9.83 -14.84 12.20
C ILE A 171 -10.83 -14.64 13.34
N ASP A 172 -11.55 -15.70 13.68
CA ASP A 172 -12.57 -15.65 14.71
C ASP A 172 -11.98 -15.94 16.10
N HIS A 173 -12.07 -14.94 16.98
CA HIS A 173 -11.69 -15.06 18.39
C HIS A 173 -12.80 -15.68 19.26
N GLY A 174 -14.02 -15.79 18.73
CA GLY A 174 -15.19 -16.33 19.40
C GLY A 174 -15.72 -15.40 20.48
N ASN A 175 -16.65 -15.93 21.29
CA ASN A 175 -17.18 -15.22 22.45
C ASN A 175 -16.18 -15.32 23.62
N LEU A 176 -15.71 -14.17 24.11
CA LEU A 176 -14.73 -14.10 25.19
C LEU A 176 -15.29 -13.32 26.38
N GLY A 177 -15.04 -13.83 27.59
CA GLY A 177 -15.17 -13.06 28.82
C GLY A 177 -14.02 -12.07 29.00
N GLN A 178 -14.22 -11.06 29.84
CA GLN A 178 -13.22 -9.99 30.10
C GLN A 178 -11.87 -10.55 30.57
N GLU A 179 -11.90 -11.65 31.34
CA GLU A 179 -10.73 -12.36 31.86
C GLU A 179 -9.95 -13.14 30.79
N ASN A 180 -10.60 -13.49 29.68
CA ASN A 180 -10.03 -14.27 28.59
C ASN A 180 -9.74 -13.43 27.33
N LEU A 181 -10.06 -12.13 27.36
CA LEU A 181 -9.88 -11.19 26.26
C LEU A 181 -8.41 -10.86 26.03
N ASN A 182 -7.74 -10.35 27.07
CA ASN A 182 -6.38 -9.85 26.94
C ASN A 182 -5.38 -11.00 26.76
N GLY A 183 -4.67 -10.99 25.64
CA GLY A 183 -3.72 -12.03 25.27
C GLY A 183 -4.33 -13.22 24.52
N ASN A 184 -5.65 -13.21 24.26
CA ASN A 184 -6.29 -14.24 23.44
C ASN A 184 -5.62 -14.29 22.07
N LYS A 185 -5.06 -15.45 21.71
CA LYS A 185 -4.36 -15.65 20.46
C LYS A 185 -5.11 -16.67 19.59
N LYS A 186 -5.30 -16.30 18.33
CA LYS A 186 -5.77 -17.20 17.27
C LYS A 186 -4.74 -17.24 16.17
N THR A 187 -4.60 -18.41 15.57
CA THR A 187 -3.64 -18.64 14.49
C THR A 187 -4.36 -19.37 13.37
N ILE A 188 -4.20 -18.86 12.15
CA ILE A 188 -4.65 -19.48 10.91
C ILE A 188 -3.44 -19.76 10.02
N THR A 189 -3.64 -20.61 9.01
CA THR A 189 -2.60 -20.94 8.03
C THR A 189 -2.86 -20.18 6.73
N GLY A 190 -1.85 -19.45 6.28
CA GLY A 190 -1.79 -18.87 4.94
C GLY A 190 -0.82 -19.61 4.06
N ASN A 191 -0.92 -19.39 2.76
CA ASN A 191 -0.07 -20.00 1.77
C ASN A 191 0.40 -18.99 0.72
N VAL A 192 1.65 -19.14 0.30
CA VAL A 192 2.20 -18.48 -0.87
C VAL A 192 2.64 -19.54 -1.87
N GLN A 193 2.30 -19.36 -3.14
CA GLN A 193 2.80 -20.20 -4.21
C GLN A 193 3.28 -19.31 -5.34
N CYS A 194 4.40 -19.66 -5.95
CA CYS A 194 4.90 -18.95 -7.10
C CYS A 194 5.18 -19.87 -8.26
N THR A 195 5.30 -19.33 -9.47
CA THR A 195 5.66 -20.12 -10.66
C THR A 195 7.15 -20.48 -10.68
N LEU A 196 8.05 -19.58 -10.24
CA LEU A 196 9.49 -19.84 -10.06
C LEU A 196 9.93 -19.50 -8.62
N PRO A 197 11.10 -20.01 -8.18
CA PRO A 197 11.65 -19.67 -6.88
C PRO A 197 11.82 -18.15 -6.70
N ALA A 198 11.43 -17.64 -5.53
CA ALA A 198 11.52 -16.21 -5.23
C ALA A 198 11.82 -15.94 -3.76
N ASN A 199 12.41 -14.77 -3.51
CA ASN A 199 12.54 -14.19 -2.18
C ASN A 199 11.51 -13.08 -2.07
N LEU A 200 10.65 -13.19 -1.07
CA LEU A 200 9.55 -12.27 -0.84
C LEU A 200 9.63 -11.72 0.59
N THR A 201 8.90 -10.65 0.86
CA THR A 201 8.61 -10.17 2.21
C THR A 201 7.11 -10.01 2.38
N LEU A 202 6.57 -10.56 3.46
CA LEU A 202 5.17 -10.39 3.85
C LEU A 202 5.03 -9.31 4.91
N TYR A 203 4.17 -8.34 4.68
CA TYR A 203 3.86 -7.25 5.62
C TYR A 203 2.41 -7.31 6.06
N THR A 204 2.12 -6.69 7.20
CA THR A 204 0.75 -6.42 7.66
C THR A 204 0.54 -4.96 8.00
N LYS A 205 -0.68 -4.47 7.78
CA LYS A 205 -1.14 -3.16 8.26
C LYS A 205 -2.65 -3.19 8.49
N SER A 206 -3.17 -2.29 9.32
CA SER A 206 -4.62 -2.04 9.35
C SER A 206 -5.10 -1.42 8.04
N SER A 207 -6.42 -1.40 7.83
CA SER A 207 -7.05 -0.61 6.76
C SER A 207 -6.75 0.89 6.83
N THR A 208 -6.40 1.40 8.02
CA THR A 208 -5.97 2.78 8.26
C THR A 208 -4.46 3.00 8.13
N GLY A 209 -3.69 1.96 7.79
CA GLY A 209 -2.23 2.03 7.66
C GLY A 209 -1.48 2.04 8.99
N GLU A 210 -2.12 1.63 10.08
CA GLU A 210 -1.54 1.55 11.43
C GLU A 210 -0.95 0.17 11.71
N LYS A 211 0.00 0.10 12.66
CA LYS A 211 0.61 -1.16 13.11
C LYS A 211 -0.41 -2.11 13.73
N PHE A 212 -1.23 -1.59 14.63
CA PHE A 212 -2.21 -2.37 15.36
C PHE A 212 -3.56 -2.33 14.66
N ILE A 213 -4.30 -3.43 14.76
CA ILE A 213 -5.66 -3.53 14.24
C ILE A 213 -6.61 -3.11 15.34
N TYR A 214 -7.03 -1.84 15.33
CA TYR A 214 -7.99 -1.34 16.32
C TYR A 214 -9.38 -1.90 16.02
N LEU A 215 -10.01 -2.46 17.05
CA LEU A 215 -11.31 -3.12 16.95
C LEU A 215 -12.45 -2.21 17.43
N ASN A 216 -12.11 -1.07 18.05
CA ASN A 216 -13.03 -0.04 18.49
C ASN A 216 -12.50 1.39 18.22
N PRO A 217 -13.38 2.40 18.13
CA PRO A 217 -12.99 3.78 17.86
C PRO A 217 -12.07 4.39 18.92
N GLU A 218 -12.23 4.00 20.19
CA GLU A 218 -11.44 4.51 21.31
C GLU A 218 -10.02 3.94 21.33
N LYS A 219 -9.72 2.98 20.44
CA LYS A 219 -8.41 2.32 20.32
C LYS A 219 -7.94 1.61 21.60
N THR A 220 -8.88 1.25 22.47
CA THR A 220 -8.62 0.53 23.72
C THR A 220 -8.65 -0.98 23.56
N LEU A 221 -9.26 -1.51 22.51
CA LEU A 221 -9.22 -2.92 22.13
C LEU A 221 -8.58 -3.05 20.75
N TYR A 222 -7.50 -3.81 20.66
CA TYR A 222 -6.75 -3.98 19.41
C TYR A 222 -6.17 -5.38 19.27
N SER A 223 -5.76 -5.73 18.05
CA SER A 223 -4.99 -6.93 17.77
C SER A 223 -3.58 -6.58 17.29
N ASP A 224 -2.59 -7.32 17.81
CA ASP A 224 -1.24 -7.39 17.26
C ASP A 224 -1.12 -8.66 16.42
N VAL A 225 -0.55 -8.53 15.22
CA VAL A 225 -0.52 -9.61 14.23
C VAL A 225 0.91 -10.03 13.89
N ASP A 226 1.11 -11.34 13.82
CA ASP A 226 2.41 -11.95 13.57
C ASP A 226 2.34 -12.92 12.38
N ILE A 227 3.43 -13.00 11.62
CA ILE A 227 3.66 -14.03 10.59
C ILE A 227 4.83 -14.90 11.06
N ASN A 228 4.61 -16.22 11.17
CA ASN A 228 5.61 -17.17 11.68
C ASN A 228 6.19 -16.76 13.04
N GLY A 229 5.34 -16.17 13.90
CA GLY A 229 5.73 -15.69 15.22
C GLY A 229 6.63 -14.46 15.23
N SER A 230 6.88 -13.85 14.05
CA SER A 230 7.61 -12.60 13.91
C SER A 230 6.64 -11.45 13.65
N ASN A 231 6.98 -10.27 14.18
CA ASN A 231 6.16 -9.09 14.00
C ASN A 231 6.07 -8.71 12.52
N ALA A 232 4.86 -8.72 11.97
CA ALA A 232 4.65 -8.59 10.53
C ALA A 232 4.58 -7.14 10.03
N TRP A 233 4.56 -6.15 10.92
CA TRP A 233 4.59 -4.73 10.55
C TRP A 233 5.90 -4.34 9.85
N ASN A 234 7.03 -4.85 10.35
CA ASN A 234 8.35 -4.58 9.77
C ASN A 234 8.67 -5.47 8.56
N GLY A 235 7.76 -6.39 8.20
CA GLY A 235 7.97 -7.38 7.16
C GLY A 235 8.65 -8.65 7.68
N VAL A 236 8.19 -9.79 7.15
CA VAL A 236 8.79 -11.10 7.40
C VAL A 236 9.30 -11.67 6.07
N PRO A 237 10.62 -11.86 5.91
CA PRO A 237 11.18 -12.43 4.69
C PRO A 237 10.82 -13.92 4.59
N ILE A 238 10.45 -14.35 3.39
CA ILE A 238 10.16 -15.74 3.06
C ILE A 238 10.87 -16.13 1.76
N THR A 239 11.24 -17.41 1.67
CA THR A 239 11.78 -18.00 0.44
C THR A 239 10.83 -19.08 -0.03
N VAL A 240 10.37 -18.93 -1.27
CA VAL A 240 9.46 -19.87 -1.92
C VAL A 240 10.20 -20.63 -3.01
N SER A 241 10.01 -21.94 -3.07
CA SER A 241 10.74 -22.83 -3.98
C SER A 241 10.06 -22.97 -5.35
N GLY A 242 9.31 -21.96 -5.78
CA GLY A 242 8.50 -21.99 -7.01
C GLY A 242 7.19 -22.73 -6.81
N ASN A 243 6.90 -23.70 -7.69
CA ASN A 243 5.61 -24.40 -7.75
C ASN A 243 5.20 -25.14 -6.45
N ASN A 244 6.07 -25.17 -5.45
CA ASN A 244 5.77 -25.71 -4.13
C ASN A 244 5.05 -24.66 -3.27
N LEU A 245 3.98 -25.10 -2.60
CA LEU A 245 3.26 -24.29 -1.63
C LEU A 245 4.16 -23.98 -0.42
N TYR A 246 4.32 -22.71 -0.10
CA TYR A 246 4.92 -22.25 1.14
C TYR A 246 3.80 -21.90 2.13
N SER A 247 3.65 -22.72 3.18
CA SER A 247 2.68 -22.44 4.25
C SER A 247 3.32 -21.59 5.34
N PHE A 248 2.58 -20.59 5.83
CA PHE A 248 2.97 -19.77 6.96
C PHE A 248 1.84 -19.67 7.98
N SER A 249 2.21 -19.45 9.24
CA SER A 249 1.25 -19.16 10.29
C SER A 249 0.98 -17.66 10.35
N PHE A 250 -0.30 -17.28 10.40
CA PHE A 250 -0.74 -15.91 10.61
C PHE A 250 -1.51 -15.86 11.92
N SER A 251 -1.02 -15.08 12.88
CA SER A 251 -1.61 -15.00 14.22
C SER A 251 -2.16 -13.61 14.51
N SER A 252 -3.27 -13.58 15.23
CA SER A 252 -3.89 -12.38 15.80
C SER A 252 -3.90 -12.55 17.32
N LYS A 253 -3.38 -11.57 18.06
CA LYS A 253 -3.38 -11.56 19.53
C LYS A 253 -4.09 -10.31 20.03
N LEU A 254 -5.22 -10.51 20.70
CA LEU A 254 -5.99 -9.43 21.29
C LEU A 254 -5.25 -8.81 22.47
N GLN A 255 -5.35 -7.49 22.59
CA GLN A 255 -4.87 -6.70 23.70
C GLN A 255 -5.90 -5.63 24.06
N SER A 256 -6.04 -5.36 25.35
CA SER A 256 -7.00 -4.37 25.86
C SER A 256 -6.35 -3.42 26.87
N LEU A 257 -6.66 -2.13 26.75
CA LEU A 257 -6.30 -1.08 27.70
C LEU A 257 -7.44 -0.90 28.70
N GLY A 258 -7.44 -1.72 29.76
CA GLY A 258 -8.47 -1.70 30.79
C GLY A 258 -9.68 -2.56 30.44
N LYS A 259 -10.84 -2.22 31.02
CA LYS A 259 -12.10 -2.93 30.76
C LYS A 259 -12.65 -2.53 29.40
N VAL A 260 -13.21 -3.50 28.70
CA VAL A 260 -13.86 -3.32 27.41
C VAL A 260 -15.35 -3.59 27.59
N ASP A 261 -16.19 -2.73 27.02
CA ASP A 261 -17.63 -2.90 27.11
C ASP A 261 -18.06 -4.19 26.38
N ALA A 262 -19.19 -4.76 26.81
CA ALA A 262 -19.73 -5.93 26.12
C ALA A 262 -20.24 -5.51 24.73
N GLY A 263 -19.83 -6.24 23.70
CA GLY A 263 -20.22 -5.93 22.33
C GLY A 263 -19.56 -6.83 21.29
N ALA A 264 -19.99 -6.65 20.05
CA ALA A 264 -19.32 -7.25 18.89
C ALA A 264 -18.24 -6.29 18.38
N TYR A 265 -17.07 -6.83 18.09
CA TYR A 265 -15.89 -6.08 17.68
C TYR A 265 -15.28 -6.69 16.42
N SER A 266 -14.83 -5.83 15.51
CA SER A 266 -14.21 -6.24 14.25
C SER A 266 -13.20 -5.20 13.79
N GLY A 267 -12.19 -5.64 13.05
CA GLY A 267 -11.21 -4.75 12.43
C GLY A 267 -10.55 -5.44 11.25
N ASP A 268 -10.10 -4.63 10.30
CA ASP A 268 -9.56 -5.13 9.04
C ASP A 268 -8.03 -5.09 9.04
N VAL A 269 -7.44 -6.17 8.54
CA VAL A 269 -6.00 -6.29 8.31
C VAL A 269 -5.73 -6.54 6.83
N ILE A 270 -4.72 -5.85 6.30
CA ILE A 270 -4.21 -6.01 4.95
C ILE A 270 -2.88 -6.75 5.03
N VAL A 271 -2.78 -7.89 4.36
CA VAL A 271 -1.52 -8.62 4.16
C VAL A 271 -0.96 -8.24 2.79
N ILE A 272 0.31 -7.83 2.76
CA ILE A 272 0.99 -7.36 1.56
C ILE A 272 2.14 -8.30 1.27
N MET A 273 2.26 -8.75 0.04
CA MET A 273 3.38 -9.54 -0.45
C MET A 273 4.23 -8.70 -1.41
N ALA A 274 5.52 -8.58 -1.14
CA ALA A 274 6.45 -7.84 -1.98
C ALA A 274 7.64 -8.71 -2.39
N PHE A 275 8.16 -8.51 -3.60
CA PHE A 275 9.41 -9.11 -4.06
C PHE A 275 10.62 -8.39 -3.47
N ASN A 276 11.65 -9.15 -3.09
CA ASN A 276 12.87 -8.62 -2.47
C ASN A 276 13.90 -8.09 -3.46
#